data_AF-A0A318CTD5-F1
#
_entry.id   AF-A0A318CTD5-F1
#
_cell.length_a   1.000
_cell.length_b   1.000
_cell.length_c   1.000
_cell.angle_alpha   90.00
_cell.angle_beta   90.00
_cell.angle_gamma   90.00
#
_symmetry.space_group_name_H-M   'P 1'
#
loop_
_entity.id
_entity.type
_entity.pdbx_description
1 polymer ?
#
loop_
_entity_poly.entity_id
_entity_poly.type
_entity_poly.pdbx_seq_one_letter_code
_entity_poly.pdbx_strand_id
1 'polypeptide(L)'
;MSIGDRKVDVICTGCSRHYKIAEEKLPSDGVAYFTCPNCKERIEIRAPSKVISLSAHERTVTTESQGLESFEPGTKTALIYCPESQARELLQKELSGLGYEVRLINQMDDIRSRLRYHIYDLIILYQNGPEPEDYLSNIQKYISSLLMDMRRKIFVIHVYPKGNRLDSMQAFSMGADLTISPSDLKGLSEILFKAFDAKEMAYKVFFECKAKVEEEVL
;
A
#
# COMPACT_ATOMS: atom_id res chain seq x y z
N MET A 1 -3.47 -39.50 -18.70
CA MET A 1 -4.43 -38.59 -19.35
C MET A 1 -3.88 -37.18 -19.23
N SER A 2 -3.37 -36.68 -20.36
CA SER A 2 -3.11 -35.30 -20.77
C SER A 2 -2.52 -34.29 -19.77
N ILE A 3 -1.19 -34.12 -19.83
CA ILE A 3 -0.47 -32.94 -19.33
C ILE A 3 -0.86 -31.78 -20.24
N GLY A 4 -1.88 -31.02 -19.83
CA GLY A 4 -2.44 -29.92 -20.60
C GLY A 4 -1.54 -28.68 -20.61
N ASP A 5 -1.23 -28.22 -21.82
CA ASP A 5 -0.89 -26.86 -22.25
C ASP A 5 -0.79 -25.80 -21.15
N ARG A 6 0.43 -25.58 -20.63
CA ARG A 6 0.74 -24.32 -19.94
C ARG A 6 0.99 -23.24 -20.98
N LYS A 7 0.19 -22.17 -20.92
CA LYS A 7 0.31 -20.98 -21.77
C LYS A 7 0.82 -19.85 -20.91
N VAL A 8 1.85 -19.16 -21.37
CA VAL A 8 2.39 -17.96 -20.72
C VAL A 8 1.73 -16.73 -21.34
N ASP A 9 1.21 -15.84 -20.49
CA ASP A 9 0.67 -14.55 -20.92
C ASP A 9 1.82 -13.55 -21.04
N VAL A 10 1.98 -12.99 -22.25
CA VAL A 10 3.00 -11.97 -22.55
C VAL A 10 2.29 -10.70 -23.04
N ILE A 11 2.58 -9.57 -22.40
CA ILE A 11 2.06 -8.26 -22.78
C ILE A 11 3.13 -7.49 -23.53
N CYS A 12 2.80 -6.98 -24.72
CA CYS A 12 3.72 -6.15 -25.48
C CYS A 12 3.93 -4.78 -24.82
N THR A 13 5.18 -4.43 -24.52
CA THR A 13 5.56 -3.12 -23.95
C THR A 13 5.30 -1.94 -24.89
N GLY A 14 5.23 -2.16 -26.20
CA GLY A 14 5.02 -1.10 -27.19
C GLY A 14 3.56 -0.80 -27.53
N CYS A 15 2.64 -1.77 -27.44
CA CYS A 15 1.23 -1.57 -27.82
C CYS A 15 0.21 -2.18 -26.85
N SER A 16 0.68 -2.68 -25.70
CA SER A 16 -0.14 -3.25 -24.62
C SER A 16 -1.06 -4.41 -25.02
N ARG A 17 -0.77 -5.07 -26.15
CA ARG A 17 -1.55 -6.21 -26.64
C ARG A 17 -1.12 -7.50 -25.95
N HIS A 18 -2.09 -8.33 -25.60
CA HIS A 18 -1.90 -9.59 -24.88
C HIS A 18 -1.70 -10.75 -25.87
N TYR A 19 -0.67 -11.56 -25.65
CA TYR A 19 -0.39 -12.76 -26.44
C TYR A 19 -0.26 -13.96 -25.51
N LYS A 20 -0.91 -15.07 -25.89
CA LYS A 20 -0.76 -16.37 -25.22
C LYS A 20 0.24 -17.20 -26.01
N ILE A 21 1.41 -17.46 -25.42
CA ILE A 21 2.47 -18.23 -26.05
C ILE A 21 2.54 -19.60 -25.38
N ALA A 22 2.55 -20.66 -26.18
CA ALA A 22 2.73 -22.03 -25.69
C ALA A 22 4.19 -22.23 -25.23
N GLU A 23 4.39 -22.90 -24.09
CA GLU A 23 5.72 -23.22 -23.53
C GLU A 23 6.64 -23.93 -24.53
N GLU A 24 6.09 -24.64 -25.50
CA GLU A 24 6.83 -25.32 -26.58
C GLU A 24 7.73 -24.38 -27.41
N LYS A 25 7.42 -23.08 -27.42
CA LYS A 25 8.19 -22.05 -28.14
C LYS A 25 9.14 -21.25 -27.24
N LEU A 26 9.25 -21.62 -25.96
CA LEU A 26 10.11 -20.98 -24.98
C LEU A 26 11.36 -21.87 -24.76
N PRO A 27 12.59 -21.33 -24.91
CA PRO A 27 13.80 -22.11 -24.67
C PRO A 27 13.94 -22.40 -23.18
N SER A 28 14.27 -23.65 -22.85
CA SER A 28 14.35 -24.18 -21.48
C SER A 28 15.42 -23.52 -20.61
N ASP A 29 16.35 -22.76 -21.20
CA ASP A 29 17.35 -21.97 -20.46
C ASP A 29 17.79 -20.76 -21.32
N GLY A 30 17.49 -19.54 -20.86
CA GLY A 30 17.92 -18.29 -21.51
C GLY A 30 16.82 -17.26 -21.80
N VAL A 31 17.24 -16.22 -22.52
CA VAL A 31 16.43 -15.06 -22.90
C VAL A 31 15.85 -15.27 -24.31
N ALA A 32 14.52 -15.26 -24.45
CA ALA A 32 13.84 -15.33 -25.74
C ALA A 32 13.39 -13.95 -26.21
N TYR A 33 13.36 -13.72 -27.53
CA TYR A 33 12.84 -12.47 -28.10
C TYR A 33 11.61 -12.76 -28.97
N PHE A 34 10.49 -12.10 -28.67
CA PHE A 34 9.26 -12.17 -29.44
C PHE A 34 9.01 -10.82 -30.13
N THR A 35 8.84 -10.82 -31.45
CA THR A 35 8.51 -9.60 -32.20
C THR A 35 6.99 -9.45 -32.28
N CYS A 36 6.46 -8.34 -31.79
CA CYS A 36 5.03 -8.07 -31.78
C CYS A 36 4.49 -7.92 -33.22
N PRO A 37 3.50 -8.72 -33.67
CA PRO A 37 2.94 -8.57 -35.02
C PRO A 37 2.15 -7.27 -35.22
N ASN A 38 1.77 -6.58 -34.14
CA ASN A 38 0.98 -5.35 -34.20
C ASN A 38 1.81 -4.07 -34.33
N CYS A 39 2.92 -3.96 -33.60
CA CYS A 39 3.77 -2.76 -33.59
C CYS A 39 5.21 -3.01 -34.01
N LYS A 40 5.58 -4.27 -34.30
CA LYS A 40 6.94 -4.72 -34.64
C LYS A 40 7.98 -4.54 -33.52
N GLU A 41 7.55 -4.20 -32.32
CA GLU A 41 8.42 -4.06 -31.14
C GLU A 41 8.98 -5.42 -30.70
N ARG A 42 10.25 -5.46 -30.34
CA ARG A 42 10.96 -6.69 -29.94
C ARG A 42 10.93 -6.83 -28.41
N ILE A 43 10.21 -7.85 -27.92
CA ILE A 43 9.95 -8.07 -26.49
C ILE A 43 10.87 -9.17 -25.98
N GLU A 44 11.59 -8.89 -24.89
CA GLU A 44 12.42 -9.85 -24.17
C GLU A 44 11.57 -10.67 -23.18
N ILE A 45 11.64 -12.00 -23.25
CA ILE A 45 10.94 -12.93 -22.37
C ILE A 45 12.02 -13.75 -21.63
N ARG A 46 12.07 -13.62 -20.30
CA ARG A 46 12.97 -14.40 -19.43
C ARG A 46 12.20 -15.53 -18.76
N ALA A 47 12.75 -16.74 -18.79
CA ALA A 47 12.23 -17.86 -18.00
C ALA A 47 12.49 -17.64 -16.49
N PRO A 48 11.59 -18.09 -15.60
CA PRO A 48 11.79 -17.95 -14.15
C PRO A 48 12.79 -19.01 -13.63
N SER A 49 14.00 -18.58 -13.24
CA SER A 49 15.01 -19.46 -12.63
C SER A 49 15.10 -19.31 -11.10
N LYS A 50 15.41 -20.42 -10.43
CA LYS A 50 15.24 -20.76 -9.01
C LYS A 50 16.46 -20.36 -8.13
N VAL A 51 16.25 -19.47 -7.15
CA VAL A 51 16.81 -19.38 -5.76
C VAL A 51 18.35 -19.28 -5.46
N ILE A 52 18.74 -18.10 -4.93
CA ILE A 52 19.70 -17.69 -3.85
C ILE A 52 21.24 -17.79 -4.01
N SER A 53 21.91 -16.63 -3.80
CA SER A 53 23.00 -16.43 -2.81
C SER A 53 23.23 -14.95 -2.44
N LEU A 54 23.65 -14.71 -1.19
CA LEU A 54 23.77 -13.41 -0.50
C LEU A 54 25.02 -12.60 -0.91
N SER A 55 24.92 -11.27 -0.87
CA SER A 55 26.00 -10.39 -0.37
C SER A 55 25.49 -9.00 0.04
N ALA A 56 26.14 -8.43 1.04
CA ALA A 56 25.89 -7.14 1.66
C ALA A 56 26.18 -5.94 0.75
N HIS A 57 25.51 -4.84 1.12
CA HIS A 57 25.71 -3.44 0.73
C HIS A 57 25.09 -2.96 -0.59
N GLU A 58 24.38 -1.84 -0.40
CA GLU A 58 23.82 -0.89 -1.38
C GLU A 58 22.47 -1.21 -2.04
N ARG A 59 21.54 -0.31 -1.69
CA ARG A 59 20.47 0.26 -2.51
C ARG A 59 19.71 -0.74 -3.36
N THR A 60 18.51 -1.05 -2.92
CA THR A 60 17.47 -1.44 -3.86
C THR A 60 16.14 -0.94 -3.36
N VAL A 61 15.60 0.01 -4.11
CA VAL A 61 14.17 0.21 -4.23
C VAL A 61 13.60 -1.15 -4.62
N THR A 62 13.10 -1.89 -3.64
CA THR A 62 12.35 -3.11 -3.89
C THR A 62 11.04 -2.66 -4.50
N THR A 63 10.93 -2.87 -5.81
CA THR A 63 9.64 -2.92 -6.47
C THR A 63 9.02 -4.23 -5.97
N GLU A 64 8.34 -4.15 -4.82
CA GLU A 64 7.73 -5.31 -4.15
C GLU A 64 6.63 -5.86 -5.04
N SER A 65 7.01 -6.92 -5.73
CA SER A 65 6.12 -7.81 -6.46
C SER A 65 5.18 -8.45 -5.45
N GLN A 66 3.89 -8.08 -5.49
CA GLN A 66 2.71 -8.83 -5.04
C GLN A 66 3.00 -10.04 -4.11
N GLY A 67 3.61 -9.77 -2.96
CA GLY A 67 3.99 -10.77 -1.97
C GLY A 67 3.15 -10.55 -0.73
N LEU A 68 2.71 -11.65 -0.11
CA LEU A 68 2.13 -11.62 1.22
C LEU A 68 3.18 -11.06 2.20
N GLU A 69 3.08 -9.79 2.55
CA GLU A 69 3.93 -9.17 3.57
C GLU A 69 3.51 -9.70 4.94
N SER A 70 4.45 -10.34 5.64
CA SER A 70 4.28 -10.77 7.02
C SER A 70 5.05 -9.82 7.94
N PHE A 71 4.40 -9.39 9.02
CA PHE A 71 5.00 -8.60 10.07
C PHE A 71 5.16 -9.44 11.33
N GLU A 72 6.12 -9.10 12.18
CA GLU A 72 6.24 -9.74 13.49
C GLU A 72 5.04 -9.31 14.38
N PRO A 73 4.56 -10.17 15.28
CA PRO A 73 3.51 -9.79 16.22
C PRO A 73 3.93 -8.57 17.06
N GLY A 74 3.08 -7.55 17.10
CA GLY A 74 3.33 -6.33 17.87
C GLY A 74 4.10 -5.23 17.12
N THR A 75 4.54 -5.48 15.89
CA THR A 75 5.12 -4.44 15.03
C THR A 75 4.07 -3.38 14.67
N LYS A 76 4.38 -2.10 14.88
CA LYS A 76 3.56 -0.99 14.38
C LYS A 76 3.77 -0.82 12.90
N THR A 77 2.70 -0.74 12.13
CA THR A 77 2.76 -0.74 10.66
C THR A 77 2.07 0.47 10.06
N ALA A 78 2.71 1.08 9.06
CA ALA A 78 2.18 2.24 8.37
C ALA A 78 2.15 2.01 6.85
N LEU A 79 1.02 2.34 6.22
CA LEU A 79 0.86 2.34 4.77
C LEU A 79 0.77 3.78 4.26
N ILE A 80 1.58 4.14 3.26
CA ILE A 80 1.66 5.51 2.75
C ILE A 80 1.44 5.55 1.26
N TYR A 81 0.45 6.35 0.84
CA TYR A 81 0.38 6.87 -0.52
C TYR A 81 0.94 8.29 -0.54
N CYS A 82 2.10 8.49 -1.17
CA CYS A 82 2.69 9.81 -1.32
C CYS A 82 3.47 9.93 -2.64
N PRO A 83 2.93 10.65 -3.65
CA PRO A 83 3.60 10.86 -4.92
C PRO A 83 4.71 11.91 -4.86
N GLU A 84 4.69 12.81 -3.86
CA GLU A 84 5.71 13.85 -3.69
C GLU A 84 6.95 13.30 -2.96
N SER A 85 8.10 13.26 -3.67
CA SER A 85 9.34 12.65 -3.16
C SER A 85 9.82 13.23 -1.82
N GLN A 86 9.79 14.57 -1.67
CA GLN A 86 10.30 15.22 -0.45
C GLN A 86 9.41 14.93 0.76
N ALA A 87 8.08 15.05 0.60
CA ALA A 87 7.13 14.71 1.64
C ALA A 87 7.22 13.22 2.02
N ARG A 88 7.39 12.34 1.03
CA ARG A 88 7.54 10.90 1.23
C ARG A 88 8.77 10.56 2.07
N GLU A 89 9.93 11.14 1.76
CA GLU A 89 11.16 10.92 2.54
C GLU A 89 11.01 11.40 3.98
N LEU A 90 10.38 12.56 4.19
CA LEU A 90 10.11 13.09 5.53
C LEU A 90 9.17 12.16 6.31
N LEU A 91 8.08 11.72 5.70
CA LEU A 91 7.12 10.79 6.30
C LEU A 91 7.78 9.47 6.71
N GLN A 92 8.58 8.87 5.82
CA GLN A 92 9.30 7.64 6.14
C GLN A 92 10.24 7.84 7.33
N LYS A 93 11.02 8.92 7.32
CA LYS A 93 11.96 9.25 8.39
C LYS A 93 11.26 9.41 9.75
N GLU A 94 10.20 10.23 9.80
CA GLU A 94 9.46 10.50 11.04
C GLU A 94 8.82 9.22 11.59
N LEU A 95 8.14 8.44 10.74
CA LEU A 95 7.44 7.23 11.17
C LEU A 95 8.40 6.11 11.57
N SER A 96 9.50 5.92 10.84
CA SER A 96 10.55 4.97 11.27
C SER A 96 11.17 5.39 12.60
N GLY A 97 11.32 6.69 12.85
CA GLY A 97 11.73 7.22 14.16
C GLY A 97 10.75 6.92 15.30
N LEU A 98 9.46 6.75 14.97
CA LEU A 98 8.40 6.32 15.90
C LEU A 98 8.26 4.79 15.99
N GLY A 99 9.15 4.03 15.34
CA GLY A 99 9.14 2.56 15.37
C GLY A 99 8.12 1.91 14.45
N TYR A 100 7.63 2.62 13.43
CA TYR A 100 6.76 2.03 12.41
C TYR A 100 7.56 1.35 11.30
N GLU A 101 7.12 0.15 10.91
CA GLU A 101 7.44 -0.46 9.63
C GLU A 101 6.60 0.19 8.54
N VAL A 102 7.26 0.92 7.64
CA VAL A 102 6.59 1.71 6.61
C VAL A 102 6.53 0.96 5.28
N ARG A 103 5.35 0.97 4.66
CA ARG A 103 5.11 0.49 3.30
C ARG A 103 4.60 1.62 2.42
N LEU A 104 5.19 1.73 1.24
CA LEU A 104 4.81 2.72 0.25
C LEU A 104 3.92 2.06 -0.81
N ILE A 105 2.88 2.78 -1.22
CA ILE A 105 2.04 2.38 -2.36
C ILE A 105 2.01 3.47 -3.42
N ASN A 106 1.89 3.03 -4.67
CA ASN A 106 1.74 3.85 -5.85
C ASN A 106 0.48 3.40 -6.63
N GLN A 107 0.25 4.00 -7.80
CA GLN A 107 -0.95 3.76 -8.62
C GLN A 107 -1.09 2.33 -9.17
N MET A 108 -0.01 1.56 -9.21
CA MET A 108 -0.01 0.17 -9.68
C MET A 108 -0.34 -0.83 -8.57
N ASP A 109 -0.34 -0.41 -7.31
CA ASP A 109 -0.64 -1.27 -6.18
C ASP A 109 -2.14 -1.58 -6.08
N ASP A 110 -2.46 -2.80 -5.65
CA ASP A 110 -3.81 -3.15 -5.22
C ASP A 110 -3.92 -3.03 -3.70
N ILE A 111 -4.43 -1.89 -3.25
CA ILE A 111 -4.64 -1.63 -1.82
C ILE A 111 -5.57 -2.65 -1.16
N ARG A 112 -6.51 -3.23 -1.92
CA ARG A 112 -7.45 -4.23 -1.39
C ARG A 112 -6.73 -5.49 -0.98
N SER A 113 -5.77 -5.91 -1.80
CA SER A 113 -4.92 -7.05 -1.48
C SER A 113 -4.14 -6.81 -0.19
N ARG A 114 -3.50 -5.64 -0.02
CA ARG A 114 -2.75 -5.31 1.20
C ARG A 114 -3.64 -5.30 2.45
N LEU A 115 -4.76 -4.58 2.42
CA LEU A 115 -5.67 -4.46 3.57
C LEU A 115 -6.46 -5.74 3.89
N ARG A 116 -6.56 -6.67 2.94
CA ARG A 116 -7.17 -7.99 3.18
C ARG A 116 -6.29 -8.90 4.03
N TYR A 117 -4.97 -8.80 3.88
CA TYR A 117 -4.02 -9.66 4.60
C TYR A 117 -3.48 -9.01 5.87
N HIS A 118 -3.42 -7.67 5.90
CA HIS A 118 -2.85 -6.95 7.03
C HIS A 118 -3.63 -5.68 7.35
N ILE A 119 -3.96 -5.49 8.62
CA ILE A 119 -4.56 -4.24 9.11
C ILE A 119 -3.40 -3.35 9.55
N TYR A 120 -3.17 -2.27 8.80
CA TYR A 120 -2.18 -1.29 9.19
C TYR A 120 -2.70 -0.42 10.34
N ASP A 121 -1.84 -0.13 11.31
CA ASP A 121 -2.17 0.75 12.44
C ASP A 121 -2.36 2.20 11.96
N LEU A 122 -1.60 2.59 10.93
CA LEU A 122 -1.60 3.93 10.36
C LEU A 122 -1.67 3.88 8.82
N ILE A 123 -2.53 4.70 8.23
CA ILE A 123 -2.56 4.96 6.79
C ILE A 123 -2.42 6.46 6.56
N ILE A 124 -1.46 6.87 5.74
CA ILE A 124 -1.27 8.27 5.33
C ILE A 124 -1.52 8.40 3.84
N LEU A 125 -2.42 9.31 3.49
CA LEU A 125 -2.79 9.62 2.12
C LEU A 125 -2.40 11.07 1.81
N TYR A 126 -1.46 11.25 0.89
CA TYR A 126 -0.97 12.56 0.50
C TYR A 126 -1.55 13.00 -0.84
N GLN A 127 -2.05 14.23 -0.87
CA GLN A 127 -2.62 14.89 -2.04
C GLN A 127 -1.80 16.14 -2.36
N ASN A 128 -1.25 16.22 -3.57
CA ASN A 128 -0.42 17.35 -4.00
C ASN A 128 -1.25 18.62 -4.25
N GLY A 129 -2.39 18.45 -4.93
CA GLY A 129 -3.22 19.54 -5.42
C GLY A 129 -4.46 19.84 -4.57
N PRO A 130 -5.29 20.81 -4.98
CA PRO A 130 -6.57 21.07 -4.34
C PRO A 130 -7.59 19.95 -4.56
N GLU A 131 -7.47 19.23 -5.69
CA GLU A 131 -8.31 18.10 -6.06
C GLU A 131 -7.53 16.78 -5.95
N PRO A 132 -8.14 15.70 -5.45
CA PRO A 132 -7.50 14.40 -5.35
C PRO A 132 -7.37 13.72 -6.71
N GLU A 133 -6.28 12.98 -6.92
CA GLU A 133 -6.16 12.11 -8.08
C GLU A 133 -7.19 10.96 -8.01
N ASP A 134 -7.58 10.39 -9.16
CA ASP A 134 -8.55 9.29 -9.22
C ASP A 134 -8.14 8.09 -8.34
N TYR A 135 -6.86 7.74 -8.38
CA TYR A 135 -6.32 6.65 -7.59
C TYR A 135 -6.43 6.90 -6.08
N LEU A 136 -6.09 8.11 -5.63
CA LEU A 136 -6.24 8.53 -4.24
C LEU A 136 -7.72 8.48 -3.81
N SER A 137 -8.61 9.02 -4.64
CA SER A 137 -10.05 9.00 -4.40
C SER A 137 -10.59 7.56 -4.26
N ASN A 138 -10.07 6.63 -5.06
CA ASN A 138 -10.44 5.21 -4.99
C ASN A 138 -9.93 4.55 -3.70
N ILE A 139 -8.71 4.88 -3.26
CA ILE A 139 -8.18 4.44 -1.95
C ILE A 139 -9.08 4.94 -0.82
N GLN A 140 -9.42 6.23 -0.80
CA GLN A 140 -10.28 6.82 0.24
C GLN A 140 -11.64 6.13 0.29
N LYS A 141 -12.32 5.98 -0.87
CA LYS A 141 -13.61 5.28 -0.97
C LYS A 141 -13.51 3.85 -0.43
N TYR A 142 -12.42 3.14 -0.74
CA TYR A 142 -12.22 1.79 -0.23
C TYR A 142 -12.06 1.77 1.29
N ILE A 143 -11.22 2.64 1.85
CA ILE A 143 -11.02 2.75 3.30
C ILE A 143 -12.34 3.12 4.02
N SER A 144 -13.12 4.04 3.47
CA SER A 144 -14.44 4.42 4.01
C SER A 144 -15.46 3.28 3.93
N SER A 145 -15.29 2.32 3.01
CA SER A 145 -16.16 1.16 2.87
C SER A 145 -15.78 -0.03 3.76
N LEU A 146 -14.66 0.04 4.48
CA LEU A 146 -14.23 -1.02 5.39
C LEU A 146 -15.27 -1.23 6.49
N LEU A 147 -15.41 -2.49 6.92
CA LEU A 147 -16.22 -2.83 8.08
C LEU A 147 -15.73 -2.03 9.29
N MET A 148 -16.66 -1.56 10.13
CA MET A 148 -16.34 -0.71 11.27
C MET A 148 -15.35 -1.35 12.25
N ASP A 149 -15.35 -2.68 12.38
CA ASP A 149 -14.38 -3.40 13.21
C ASP A 149 -12.93 -3.26 12.70
N MET A 150 -12.76 -3.13 11.39
CA MET A 150 -11.46 -2.90 10.76
C MET A 150 -11.11 -1.41 10.79
N ARG A 151 -12.03 -0.54 10.33
CA ARG A 151 -11.80 0.91 10.22
C ARG A 151 -11.43 1.56 11.55
N ARG A 152 -12.00 1.10 12.67
CA ARG A 152 -11.71 1.63 14.02
C ARG A 152 -10.29 1.31 14.50
N LYS A 153 -9.68 0.24 13.99
CA LYS A 153 -8.29 -0.15 14.31
C LYS A 153 -7.25 0.66 13.52
N ILE A 154 -7.66 1.26 12.40
CA ILE A 154 -6.75 1.99 11.49
C ILE A 154 -6.83 3.48 11.80
N PHE A 155 -5.71 4.15 12.07
CA PHE A 155 -5.62 5.61 12.09
C PHE A 155 -5.36 6.14 10.67
N VAL A 156 -6.27 6.95 10.12
CA VAL A 156 -6.16 7.45 8.74
C VAL A 156 -5.87 8.95 8.75
N ILE A 157 -4.82 9.36 8.04
CA ILE A 157 -4.41 10.75 7.89
C ILE A 157 -4.53 11.16 6.43
N HIS A 158 -5.22 12.27 6.18
CA HIS A 158 -5.23 12.90 4.87
C HIS A 158 -4.37 14.17 4.90
N VAL A 159 -3.28 14.17 4.15
CA VAL A 159 -2.37 15.31 4.00
C VAL A 159 -2.71 16.02 2.70
N TYR A 160 -3.14 17.28 2.77
CA TYR A 160 -3.51 18.05 1.58
C TYR A 160 -3.48 19.56 1.85
N PRO A 161 -3.46 20.44 0.82
CA PRO A 161 -3.20 21.86 1.00
C PRO A 161 -4.14 22.61 1.96
N LYS A 162 -5.41 22.17 2.10
CA LYS A 162 -6.41 22.78 3.00
C LYS A 162 -6.60 22.00 4.31
N GLY A 163 -5.74 21.03 4.59
CA GLY A 163 -5.84 20.19 5.77
C GLY A 163 -5.70 21.02 7.05
N ASN A 164 -6.66 20.85 7.94
CA ASN A 164 -6.71 21.52 9.23
C ASN A 164 -6.75 20.50 10.36
N ARG A 165 -5.67 20.42 11.14
CA ARG A 165 -5.52 19.48 12.25
C ARG A 165 -6.49 19.71 13.41
N LEU A 166 -7.18 20.86 13.43
CA LEU A 166 -8.15 21.24 14.46
C LEU A 166 -9.60 21.09 13.99
N ASP A 167 -9.83 20.70 12.73
CA ASP A 167 -11.17 20.55 12.16
C ASP A 167 -11.56 19.08 12.06
N SER A 168 -12.10 18.54 13.16
CA SER A 168 -12.55 17.15 13.22
C SER A 168 -13.70 16.86 12.25
N MET A 169 -14.51 17.86 11.89
CA MET A 169 -15.62 17.69 10.95
C MET A 169 -15.08 17.53 9.52
N GLN A 170 -14.07 18.31 9.16
CA GLN A 170 -13.34 18.15 7.91
C GLN A 170 -12.76 16.73 7.79
N ALA A 171 -12.02 16.27 8.81
CA ALA A 171 -11.47 14.90 8.83
C ALA A 171 -12.56 13.83 8.68
N PHE A 172 -13.64 13.96 9.46
CA PHE A 172 -14.77 13.04 9.41
C PHE A 172 -15.43 12.97 8.02
N SER A 173 -15.65 14.13 7.38
CA SER A 173 -16.24 14.20 6.03
C SER A 173 -15.41 13.49 4.96
N MET A 174 -14.10 13.37 5.18
CA MET A 174 -13.16 12.68 4.31
C MET A 174 -12.93 11.21 4.72
N GLY A 175 -13.64 10.72 5.75
CA GLY A 175 -13.45 9.39 6.30
C GLY A 175 -12.07 9.19 6.96
N ALA A 176 -11.39 10.28 7.34
CA ALA A 176 -10.10 10.29 8.01
C ALA A 176 -10.24 10.50 9.52
N ASP A 177 -9.22 10.13 10.29
CA ASP A 177 -9.12 10.46 11.72
C ASP A 177 -8.47 11.84 11.92
N LEU A 178 -7.61 12.25 10.99
CA LEU A 178 -6.94 13.54 11.02
C LEU A 178 -6.69 14.08 9.62
N THR A 179 -6.86 15.39 9.46
CA THR A 179 -6.48 16.13 8.25
C THR A 179 -5.37 17.11 8.59
N ILE A 180 -4.28 17.12 7.83
CA ILE A 180 -3.16 18.04 8.04
C ILE A 180 -2.67 18.66 6.74
N SER A 181 -2.00 19.80 6.85
CA SER A 181 -1.33 20.43 5.71
C SER A 181 0.08 19.86 5.52
N PRO A 182 0.69 20.00 4.33
CA PRO A 182 2.09 19.62 4.12
C PRO A 182 3.06 20.31 5.08
N SER A 183 2.73 21.51 5.56
CA SER A 183 3.57 22.25 6.52
C SER A 183 3.63 21.59 7.90
N ASP A 184 2.60 20.84 8.27
CA ASP A 184 2.51 20.13 9.55
C ASP A 184 3.45 18.91 9.61
N LEU A 185 3.94 18.42 8.47
CA LEU A 185 4.81 17.23 8.42
C LEU A 185 6.11 17.39 9.22
N LYS A 186 6.60 18.63 9.40
CA LYS A 186 7.79 18.91 10.21
C LYS A 186 7.61 18.66 11.70
N GLY A 187 6.35 18.64 12.18
CA GLY A 187 5.99 18.39 13.57
C GLY A 187 5.11 17.15 13.72
N LEU A 188 5.16 16.23 12.74
CA LEU A 188 4.23 15.11 12.65
C LEU A 188 4.23 14.26 13.92
N SER A 189 5.41 13.96 14.48
CA SER A 189 5.55 13.13 15.67
C SER A 189 4.75 13.66 16.89
N GLU A 190 4.80 14.97 17.15
CA GLU A 190 4.04 15.58 18.25
C GLU A 190 2.53 15.57 17.98
N ILE A 191 2.14 15.82 16.72
CA ILE A 191 0.74 15.81 16.29
C ILE A 191 0.17 14.40 16.45
N LEU A 192 0.90 13.38 16.00
CA LEU A 192 0.51 11.98 16.08
C LEU A 192 0.32 11.52 17.51
N PHE A 193 1.25 11.84 18.41
CA PHE A 193 1.16 11.46 19.81
C PHE A 193 -0.18 11.90 20.44
N LYS A 194 -0.52 13.18 20.29
CA LYS A 194 -1.78 13.73 20.81
C LYS A 194 -3.01 13.11 20.13
N ALA A 195 -2.93 12.88 18.82
CA ALA A 195 -4.06 12.37 18.05
C ALA A 195 -4.34 10.88 18.32
N PHE A 196 -3.29 10.08 18.54
CA PHE A 196 -3.42 8.68 18.93
C PHE A 196 -4.04 8.54 20.32
N ASP A 197 -3.58 9.31 21.31
CA ASP A 197 -4.16 9.32 22.66
C ASP A 197 -5.66 9.67 22.60
N ALA A 198 -6.03 10.66 21.79
CA ALA A 198 -7.43 11.06 21.62
C ALA A 198 -8.28 9.93 21.00
N LYS A 199 -7.76 9.23 19.99
CA LYS A 199 -8.47 8.11 19.36
C LYS A 199 -8.60 6.92 20.31
N GLU A 200 -7.53 6.57 21.01
CA GLU A 200 -7.53 5.48 21.98
C GLU A 200 -8.61 5.73 23.04
N MET A 201 -8.63 6.93 23.62
CA MET A 201 -9.67 7.31 24.59
C MET A 201 -11.08 7.25 24.01
N ALA A 202 -11.27 7.70 22.75
CA ALA A 202 -12.57 7.68 22.10
C ALA A 202 -13.12 6.26 21.87
N TYR A 203 -12.25 5.28 21.59
CA TYR A 203 -12.66 3.90 21.30
C TYR A 203 -12.41 2.90 22.43
N LYS A 204 -11.79 3.32 23.54
CA LYS A 204 -11.45 2.46 24.68
C LYS A 204 -12.63 1.61 25.15
N VAL A 205 -13.75 2.25 25.48
CA VAL A 205 -14.96 1.57 25.98
C VAL A 205 -15.50 0.58 24.94
N PHE A 206 -15.48 0.95 23.66
CA PHE A 206 -15.94 0.06 22.60
C PHE A 206 -15.10 -1.22 22.52
N PHE A 207 -13.77 -1.10 22.52
CA PHE A 207 -12.90 -2.26 22.44
C PHE A 207 -12.93 -3.12 23.71
N GLU A 208 -13.03 -2.51 24.89
CA GLU A 208 -13.19 -3.24 26.16
C GLU A 208 -14.50 -4.06 26.18
N CYS A 209 -15.62 -3.45 25.75
CA CYS A 209 -16.89 -4.16 25.65
C CYS A 209 -16.83 -5.27 24.59
N LYS A 210 -16.21 -5.01 23.44
CA LYS A 210 -16.06 -5.99 22.37
C LYS A 210 -15.28 -7.22 22.86
N ALA A 211 -14.16 -7.02 23.55
CA ALA A 211 -13.32 -8.11 24.06
C ALA A 211 -14.11 -9.02 25.03
N LYS A 212 -14.88 -8.43 25.96
CA LYS A 212 -15.73 -9.20 26.89
C LYS A 212 -16.78 -10.05 26.17
N VAL A 213 -17.42 -9.49 25.15
CA VAL A 213 -18.42 -10.23 24.35
C VAL A 213 -17.75 -11.35 23.56
N GLU A 214 -16.55 -11.13 23.01
CA GLU A 214 -15.79 -12.17 22.31
C GLU A 214 -15.36 -13.30 23.25
N GLU A 215 -15.03 -13.00 24.51
CA GLU A 215 -14.72 -14.00 25.56
C GLU A 215 -15.95 -14.83 25.98
N GLU A 216 -17.14 -14.24 26.06
CA GLU A 216 -18.38 -14.94 26.45
C GLU A 216 -18.94 -15.87 25.36
N VAL A 217 -18.57 -15.65 24.10
CA VAL A 217 -19.04 -16.42 22.94
C VAL A 217 -18.14 -17.63 22.63
N LEU A 218 -16.94 -17.70 23.22
CA LEU A 218 -15.99 -18.81 23.10
C LEU A 218 -16.19 -19.86 24.20
#